data_AF-A0A832W521-F1
#
_entry.id   AF-A0A832W521-F1
#
_cell.length_a   1.000
_cell.length_b   1.000
_cell.length_c   1.000
_cell.angle_alpha   90.00
_cell.angle_beta   90.00
_cell.angle_gamma   90.00
#
_symmetry.space_group_name_H-M   'P 1'
#
loop_
_entity.id
_entity.type
_entity.pdbx_description
1 polymer ?
#
loop_
_entity_poly.entity_id
_entity_poly.type
_entity_poly.pdbx_seq_one_letter_code
_entity_poly.pdbx_strand_id
1 'polypeptide(L)' 'MAIDWYNEFVDLDHTPGPDELVALYYFEPAEGVSKEEAVGRIASESSTGTWTTLFTMPPRMRDLQAKAFEIERNYVKIAY' A
#
# COMPACT_ATOMS: atom_id res chain seq x y z
N MET A 1 -10.32 9.43 12.53
CA MET A 1 -10.71 8.08 12.09
C MET A 1 -9.73 7.69 11.01
N ALA A 2 -8.80 6.78 11.31
CA ALA A 2 -7.98 6.18 10.27
C ALA A 2 -8.92 5.36 9.38
N ILE A 3 -8.85 5.60 8.07
CA ILE A 3 -9.57 4.77 7.10
C ILE A 3 -8.83 3.43 7.10
N ASP A 4 -9.46 2.39 7.67
CA ASP A 4 -8.86 1.06 7.87
C ASP A 4 -8.47 0.37 6.54
N TRP A 5 -8.98 0.89 5.43
CA TRP A 5 -8.72 0.42 4.06
C TRP A 5 -7.26 0.52 3.64
N TYR A 6 -6.49 1.51 4.11
CA TYR A 6 -5.09 1.64 3.67
C TYR A 6 -4.22 0.48 4.16
N ASN A 7 -4.61 -0.17 5.27
CA ASN A 7 -3.90 -1.34 5.79
C ASN A 7 -4.01 -2.55 4.84
N GLU A 8 -5.03 -2.60 3.97
CA GLU A 8 -5.16 -3.67 2.98
C GLU A 8 -4.04 -3.68 1.93
N PHE A 9 -3.32 -2.56 1.77
CA PHE A 9 -2.19 -2.45 0.85
C PHE A 9 -0.85 -2.81 1.52
N VAL A 10 -0.85 -3.17 2.81
CA VAL A 10 0.35 -3.56 3.55
C VAL A 10 0.32 -5.07 3.80
N ASP A 11 1.18 -5.80 3.09
CA ASP A 11 1.27 -7.26 3.12
C ASP A 11 2.75 -7.66 3.22
N LEU A 12 3.27 -7.69 4.45
CA LEU A 12 4.70 -7.95 4.72
C LEU A 12 5.10 -9.42 4.50
N ASP A 13 4.13 -10.31 4.29
CA ASP A 13 4.37 -11.71 3.94
C ASP A 13 4.41 -11.91 2.41
N HIS A 14 4.08 -10.88 1.63
CA HIS A 14 4.13 -10.93 0.16
C HIS A 14 5.56 -11.06 -0.34
N THR A 15 5.76 -11.99 -1.27
CA THR A 15 7.02 -12.12 -2.00
C THR A 15 6.74 -11.80 -3.47
N PRO A 16 7.28 -10.69 -4.01
CA PRO A 16 7.01 -10.30 -5.39
C PRO A 16 7.45 -11.37 -6.40
N GLY A 17 6.58 -11.63 -7.37
CA GLY A 17 6.84 -12.47 -8.53
C GLY A 17 7.86 -11.85 -9.50
N PRO A 18 8.35 -12.64 -10.47
CA PRO A 18 9.34 -12.17 -11.45
C PRO A 18 8.79 -11.14 -12.45
N ASP A 19 7.47 -11.02 -12.55
CA ASP A 19 6.73 -10.11 -13.43
C ASP A 19 6.13 -8.90 -12.70
N GLU A 20 6.28 -8.83 -11.38
CA GLU A 20 5.86 -7.67 -10.59
C GLU A 20 6.90 -6.55 -10.68
N LEU A 21 6.42 -5.31 -10.83
CA LEU A 21 7.28 -4.13 -10.80
C LEU A 21 7.51 -3.74 -9.34
N VAL A 22 8.76 -3.55 -8.93
CA VAL A 22 9.10 -3.10 -7.57
C VAL A 22 9.60 -1.66 -7.58
N ALA A 23 8.95 -0.79 -6.81
CA ALA A 23 9.38 0.58 -6.56
C ALA A 23 9.81 0.77 -5.10
N LEU A 24 10.92 1.49 -4.91
CA LEU A 24 11.43 1.88 -3.59
C LEU A 24 11.13 3.35 -3.36
N TYR A 25 10.43 3.66 -2.27
CA TYR A 25 10.12 5.02 -1.85
C TYR A 25 10.82 5.37 -0.55
N TYR A 26 11.28 6.62 -0.44
CA TYR A 26 11.55 7.25 0.85
C TYR A 26 10.29 8.00 1.30
N PHE A 27 9.94 7.93 2.59
CA PHE A 27 8.77 8.61 3.14
C PHE A 27 9.00 9.15 4.55
N GLU A 28 8.30 10.23 4.87
CA GLU A 28 8.24 10.82 6.20
C GLU A 28 6.76 10.97 6.59
N PRO A 29 6.26 10.19 7.57
CA PRO A 29 4.88 10.33 8.01
C PRO A 29 4.63 11.72 8.59
N ALA A 30 3.46 12.29 8.28
CA ALA A 30 3.00 13.52 8.92
C ALA A 30 2.73 13.27 10.43
N GLU A 31 2.74 14.35 11.22
CA GLU A 31 2.43 14.25 12.65
C GLU A 31 1.05 13.59 12.87
N GLY A 32 1.02 12.57 13.73
CA GLY A 32 -0.20 11.80 14.02
C GLY A 32 -0.54 10.69 13.02
N VAL A 33 0.26 10.48 11.96
CA VAL A 33 0.10 9.38 10.99
C VAL A 33 1.12 8.29 11.29
N SER A 34 0.67 7.04 11.41
CA SER A 34 1.60 5.92 11.61
C SER A 34 2.40 5.63 10.33
N LYS A 35 3.51 4.89 10.46
CA LYS A 35 4.30 4.51 9.28
C LYS A 35 3.51 3.61 8.35
N GLU A 36 2.77 2.68 8.94
CA GLU A 36 1.93 1.72 8.25
C GLU A 36 0.81 2.44 7.48
N GLU A 37 0.18 3.45 8.09
CA GLU A 37 -0.84 4.25 7.40
C GLU A 37 -0.22 5.07 6.26
N ALA A 38 0.94 5.69 6.47
CA ALA A 38 1.63 6.44 5.42
C ALA A 38 2.00 5.53 4.23
N VAL A 39 2.53 4.35 4.52
CA VAL A 39 2.88 3.34 3.52
C VAL A 39 1.64 2.83 2.78
N GLY A 40 0.57 2.50 3.52
CA GLY A 40 -0.70 2.07 2.93
C GLY A 40 -1.29 3.12 2.01
N ARG A 41 -1.17 4.41 2.36
CA ARG A 41 -1.56 5.53 1.47
C ARG A 41 -0.73 5.62 0.20
N ILE A 42 0.60 5.45 0.30
CA ILE A 42 1.48 5.45 -0.89
C ILE A 42 1.09 4.30 -1.83
N ALA A 43 0.93 3.08 -1.30
CA ALA A 43 0.56 1.91 -2.10
C ALA A 43 -0.86 2.05 -2.69
N SER A 44 -1.81 2.55 -1.89
CA SER A 44 -3.19 2.80 -2.31
C SER A 44 -3.29 3.80 -3.46
N GLU A 45 -2.76 5.01 -3.29
CA GLU A 45 -2.90 6.10 -4.27
C GLU A 45 -2.02 5.93 -5.51
N SER A 46 -1.06 5.00 -5.48
CA SER A 46 -0.26 4.62 -6.66
C SER A 46 -0.81 3.41 -7.41
N SER A 47 -1.92 2.80 -6.95
CA SER A 47 -2.49 1.61 -7.57
C SER A 47 -4.02 1.69 -7.73
N THR A 48 -4.77 0.86 -7.01
CA THR A 48 -6.23 0.68 -7.15
C THR A 48 -7.02 1.36 -6.05
N GLY A 49 -6.33 2.03 -5.12
CA GLY A 49 -6.94 2.70 -3.99
C GLY A 49 -7.58 4.04 -4.32
N THR A 50 -8.29 4.57 -3.33
CA THR A 50 -8.92 5.90 -3.37
C THR A 50 -9.10 6.41 -1.94
N TRP A 51 -9.36 7.70 -1.79
CA TRP A 51 -9.48 8.40 -0.52
C TRP A 51 -10.75 8.06 0.29
N THR A 52 -11.61 7.16 -0.20
CA THR A 52 -12.87 6.74 0.44
C THR A 52 -13.13 5.25 0.26
N THR A 53 -13.86 4.63 1.18
CA THR A 53 -14.25 3.22 1.05
C THR A 53 -15.22 3.06 -0.13
N LEU A 54 -14.85 2.22 -1.11
CA LEU A 54 -15.77 1.86 -2.18
C LEU A 54 -16.83 0.89 -1.64
N PHE A 55 -18.10 1.20 -1.89
CA PHE A 55 -19.23 0.34 -1.48
C PHE A 55 -19.15 -1.06 -2.12
N THR A 56 -18.57 -1.15 -3.32
CA THR A 56 -18.30 -2.41 -4.02
C THR A 56 -16.96 -2.31 -4.75
N MET A 57 -16.02 -3.20 -4.43
CA MET A 57 -14.79 -3.36 -5.19
C MET A 57 -14.89 -4.57 -6.11
N PRO A 58 -14.72 -4.43 -7.43
CA PRO A 58 -14.70 -5.57 -8.35
C PRO A 58 -13.62 -6.57 -7.93
N PRO A 59 -13.86 -7.90 -7.96
CA PRO A 59 -12.88 -8.90 -7.53
C PRO A 59 -11.51 -8.73 -8.18
N ARG A 60 -11.49 -8.44 -9.49
CA ARG A 60 -10.27 -8.19 -10.26
C ARG A 60 -9.39 -7.05 -9.72
N MET A 61 -9.96 -6.06 -9.02
CA MET A 61 -9.19 -4.95 -8.47
C MET A 61 -8.33 -5.38 -7.28
N ARG A 62 -8.69 -6.47 -6.58
CA ARG A 62 -7.81 -7.07 -5.55
C ARG A 62 -6.58 -7.71 -6.19
N ASP A 63 -6.76 -8.38 -7.33
CA ASP A 63 -5.66 -9.04 -8.03
C ASP A 63 -4.65 -8.04 -8.63
N LEU A 64 -5.07 -6.78 -8.84
CA LEU A 64 -4.24 -5.69 -9.35
C LEU A 64 -3.73 -4.73 -8.26
N GLN A 65 -4.03 -5.03 -6.99
CA GLN A 65 -3.69 -4.17 -5.88
C GLN A 65 -2.19 -4.21 -5.60
N ALA A 66 -1.55 -3.05 -5.51
CA ALA A 66 -0.16 -2.99 -5.12
C ALA A 66 0.02 -3.38 -3.65
N LYS A 67 1.17 -3.96 -3.34
CA LYS A 67 1.49 -4.47 -2.00
C LYS A 67 2.78 -3.87 -1.49
N ALA A 68 2.69 -3.13 -0.40
CA ALA A 68 3.86 -2.78 0.39
C ALA A 68 4.32 -4.01 1.17
N PHE A 69 5.46 -4.58 0.76
CA PHE A 69 5.92 -5.88 1.26
C PHE A 69 7.19 -5.78 2.12
N GLU A 70 7.88 -4.64 2.11
CA GLU A 70 9.07 -4.43 2.94
C GLU A 70 9.10 -2.98 3.42
N ILE A 71 9.14 -2.79 4.75
CA ILE A 71 9.28 -1.47 5.39
C ILE A 71 10.54 -1.50 6.24
N GLU A 72 11.54 -0.70 5.87
CA GLU A 72 12.76 -0.52 6.65
C GLU A 72 12.97 0.96 6.96
N ARG A 73 12.84 1.33 8.24
CA ARG A 73 12.95 2.72 8.72
C ARG A 73 11.96 3.64 8.00
N ASN A 74 12.43 4.43 7.04
CA ASN A 74 11.68 5.41 6.25
C ASN A 74 11.72 5.05 4.76
N TYR A 75 12.05 3.80 4.45
CA TYR A 75 12.02 3.24 3.12
C TYR A 75 10.95 2.17 3.04
N VAL A 76 10.24 2.12 1.91
CA VAL A 76 9.27 1.08 1.61
C VAL A 76 9.46 0.57 0.19
N LYS A 77 9.41 -0.75 0.04
CA LYS A 77 9.26 -1.40 -1.28
C LYS A 77 7.82 -1.78 -1.51
N ILE A 78 7.31 -1.42 -2.69
CA ILE A 78 5.96 -1.71 -3.13
C ILE A 78 6.05 -2.49 -4.43
N ALA A 79 5.33 -3.61 -4.49
CA ALA A 79 5.18 -4.42 -5.69
C ALA A 79 3.84 -4.12 -6.36
N TYR A 80 3.84 -4.10 -7.70
CA TYR A 80 2.71 -3.78 -8.57
C TYR A 80 2.50 -4.88 -9.62
#